data_AF-A0A839VS54-F1
#
_entry.id   AF-A0A839VS54-F1
#
_cell.length_a   1.000
_cell.length_b   1.000
_cell.length_c   1.000
_cell.angle_alpha   90.00
_cell.angle_beta   90.00
_cell.angle_gamma   90.00
#
_symmetry.space_group_name_H-M   'P 1'
#
loop_
_entity.id
_entity.type
_entity.pdbx_description
1 polymer ?
#
loop_
_entity_poly.entity_id
_entity_poly.type
_entity_poly.pdbx_seq_one_letter_code
_entity_poly.pdbx_strand_id
1 'polypeptide(L)'
;MSALDRLSPNRCNGVVASSLAGVRIPVSDVRYLAYGLYRNIPGDIVGYDAWVGLNSQPGAVVVQLDEHCAPRQIYAREGARLPGAR
;
A
#
# COMPACT_ATOMS: atom_id res chain seq x y z
N MET A 1 9.89 -10.54 -8.31
CA MET A 1 8.91 -9.69 -9.01
C MET A 1 7.56 -9.89 -8.34
N SER A 2 6.96 -8.84 -7.80
CA SER A 2 5.66 -8.87 -7.14
C SER A 2 4.54 -8.85 -8.18
N ALA A 3 3.38 -9.48 -7.92
CA ALA A 3 2.22 -9.34 -8.81
C ALA A 3 1.74 -7.88 -8.90
N LEU A 4 2.04 -7.06 -7.88
CA LEU A 4 1.78 -5.63 -7.86
C LEU A 4 2.63 -4.83 -8.89
N ASP A 5 3.75 -5.37 -9.36
CA ASP A 5 4.60 -4.72 -10.37
C ASP A 5 3.84 -4.49 -11.69
N ARG A 6 2.81 -5.31 -11.95
CA ARG A 6 1.92 -5.15 -13.13
C ARG A 6 0.96 -3.97 -13.00
N LEU A 7 0.65 -3.55 -11.78
CA LEU A 7 -0.27 -2.44 -11.50
C LEU A 7 0.47 -1.11 -11.39
N SER A 8 1.57 -1.09 -10.64
CA SER A 8 2.42 0.09 -10.48
C SER A 8 3.83 -0.35 -10.06
N PRO A 9 4.83 -0.28 -10.96
CA PRO A 9 6.20 -0.67 -10.63
C PRO A 9 6.78 0.19 -9.51
N ASN A 10 7.22 -0.45 -8.42
CA ASN A 10 7.89 0.23 -7.31
C ASN A 10 8.77 -0.73 -6.51
N ARG A 11 9.94 -0.27 -6.04
CA ARG A 11 10.85 -1.07 -5.20
C ARG A 11 10.20 -1.61 -3.92
N CYS A 12 9.19 -0.92 -3.39
CA CYS A 12 8.51 -1.33 -2.16
C CYS A 12 7.42 -2.40 -2.37
N ASN A 13 7.11 -2.81 -3.60
CA ASN A 13 6.01 -3.74 -3.90
C ASN A 13 6.11 -5.10 -3.20
N GLY A 14 7.33 -5.58 -2.94
CA GLY A 14 7.54 -6.82 -2.17
C GLY A 14 7.06 -6.67 -0.71
N VAL A 15 7.34 -5.53 -0.10
CA VAL A 15 6.93 -5.24 1.27
C VAL A 15 5.43 -4.95 1.34
N VAL A 16 4.89 -4.16 0.40
CA VAL A 16 3.44 -3.89 0.33
C VAL A 16 2.64 -5.19 0.24
N ALA A 17 3.06 -6.12 -0.63
CA ALA A 17 2.39 -7.43 -0.75
C ALA A 17 2.43 -8.22 0.57
N SER A 18 3.56 -8.22 1.28
CA SER A 18 3.70 -8.85 2.59
C SER A 18 2.81 -8.20 3.65
N SER A 19 2.70 -6.86 3.68
CA SER A 19 1.82 -6.14 4.60
C SER A 19 0.33 -6.45 4.36
N LEU A 20 -0.10 -6.51 3.08
CA LEU A 20 -1.46 -6.90 2.71
C LEU A 20 -1.77 -8.34 3.14
N ALA A 21 -0.84 -9.26 2.91
CA ALA A 21 -0.98 -10.65 3.34
C ALA A 21 -1.13 -10.76 4.87
N GLY A 22 -0.37 -9.96 5.63
CA GLY A 22 -0.47 -9.88 7.09
C GLY A 22 -1.86 -9.50 7.61
N VAL A 23 -2.63 -8.72 6.85
CA VAL A 23 -4.03 -8.37 7.14
C VAL A 23 -5.04 -9.19 6.33
N ARG A 24 -4.60 -10.31 5.74
CA ARG A 24 -5.44 -11.25 4.97
C ARG A 24 -6.10 -10.63 3.73
N ILE A 25 -5.41 -9.69 3.08
CA ILE A 25 -5.80 -9.17 1.76
C ILE A 25 -4.89 -9.83 0.71
N PRO A 26 -5.40 -10.75 -0.11
CA PRO A 26 -4.60 -11.34 -1.18
C PRO A 26 -4.38 -10.34 -2.31
N VAL A 27 -3.22 -10.41 -2.98
CA VAL A 27 -2.89 -9.49 -4.09
C VAL A 27 -3.87 -9.62 -5.27
N SER A 28 -4.54 -10.76 -5.42
CA SER A 28 -5.61 -10.97 -6.41
C SER A 28 -6.81 -10.05 -6.23
N ASP A 29 -7.03 -9.54 -5.02
CA ASP A 29 -8.17 -8.65 -4.72
C ASP A 29 -7.86 -7.19 -5.02
N VAL A 30 -6.61 -6.88 -5.37
CA VAL A 30 -6.14 -5.53 -5.67
C VAL A 30 -6.60 -5.15 -7.08
N ARG A 31 -7.41 -4.08 -7.14
CA ARG A 31 -7.91 -3.48 -8.37
C ARG A 31 -6.92 -2.48 -8.96
N TYR A 32 -6.32 -1.65 -8.11
CA TYR A 32 -5.33 -0.67 -8.51
C TYR A 32 -4.31 -0.44 -7.38
N LEU A 33 -3.15 0.06 -7.76
CA LEU A 33 -2.09 0.48 -6.85
C LEU A 33 -1.57 1.84 -7.31
N ALA A 34 -1.45 2.78 -6.38
CA ALA A 34 -0.80 4.07 -6.61
C ALA A 34 0.13 4.42 -5.45
N TYR A 35 1.22 5.14 -5.73
CA TYR A 35 2.18 5.56 -4.72
C TYR A 35 2.16 7.08 -4.53
N GLY A 36 1.83 7.53 -3.33
CA GLY A 36 2.15 8.87 -2.85
C GLY A 36 3.58 8.90 -2.33
N LEU A 37 4.39 9.88 -2.74
CA LEU A 37 5.76 10.05 -2.25
C LEU A 37 5.80 11.20 -1.24
N TYR A 38 6.37 10.95 -0.07
CA TYR A 38 6.70 12.00 0.87
C TYR A 38 8.13 12.44 0.66
N ARG A 39 8.32 13.76 0.52
CA ARG A 39 9.62 14.38 0.41
C ARG A 39 9.78 15.42 1.52
N ASN A 40 10.98 15.49 2.10
CA ASN A 40 11.34 16.63 2.95
C ASN A 40 11.77 17.82 2.07
N ILE A 41 12.05 18.96 2.69
CA ILE A 41 12.88 20.02 2.10
C ILE A 41 14.29 19.71 2.61
N PRO A 42 15.24 19.21 1.79
CA PRO A 42 15.61 19.69 0.45
C PRO A 42 15.12 18.87 -0.77
N GLY A 43 14.35 17.79 -0.58
CA GLY A 43 13.72 17.03 -1.68
C GLY A 43 13.92 15.52 -1.62
N ASP A 44 14.59 15.03 -0.57
CA ASP A 44 14.82 13.60 -0.35
C ASP A 44 13.51 12.88 -0.09
N ILE A 45 13.39 11.66 -0.61
CA ILE A 45 12.24 10.81 -0.30
C ILE A 45 12.40 10.32 1.14
N VAL A 46 11.39 10.60 1.97
CA VAL A 46 11.32 10.22 3.39
C VAL A 46 10.18 9.23 3.68
N GLY A 47 9.49 8.78 2.64
CA GLY A 47 8.43 7.79 2.78
C GLY A 47 7.57 7.63 1.55
N TYR A 48 6.73 6.60 1.60
CA TYR A 48 5.78 6.24 0.57
C TYR A 48 4.45 5.88 1.22
N ASP A 49 3.35 6.30 0.61
CA ASP A 49 2.04 5.71 0.86
C ASP A 49 1.63 4.89 -0.37
N ALA A 50 1.50 3.58 -0.19
CA ALA A 50 0.92 2.70 -1.20
C ALA A 50 -0.60 2.65 -1.02
N TRP A 51 -1.32 3.32 -1.91
CA TRP A 51 -2.78 3.33 -1.96
C TRP A 51 -3.28 2.13 -2.75
N VAL A 52 -3.89 1.18 -2.05
CA VAL A 52 -4.33 -0.12 -2.58
C VAL A 52 -5.86 -0.13 -2.67
N GLY A 53 -6.38 0.05 -3.87
CA GLY A 53 -7.81 -0.12 -4.12
C GLY A 53 -8.17 -1.59 -4.26
N LEU A 54 -9.24 -2.02 -3.58
CA LEU A 54 -9.72 -3.41 -3.65
C LEU A 54 -10.94 -3.51 -4.57
N ASN A 55 -11.16 -4.70 -5.15
CA ASN A 55 -12.32 -4.97 -6.00
C ASN A 55 -13.65 -4.97 -5.22
N SER A 56 -13.61 -5.34 -3.94
CA SER A 56 -14.79 -5.60 -3.11
C SER A 56 -15.35 -4.37 -2.39
N GLN A 57 -14.62 -3.26 -2.34
CA GLN A 57 -14.99 -2.10 -1.53
C GLN A 57 -14.53 -0.77 -2.14
N PRO A 58 -15.24 0.33 -1.85
CA PRO A 58 -14.77 1.68 -2.19
C PRO A 58 -13.54 2.08 -1.35
N GLY A 59 -12.88 3.17 -1.74
CA GLY A 59 -11.72 3.71 -1.05
C GLY A 59 -10.43 2.94 -1.31
N ALA A 60 -9.52 2.97 -0.33
CA ALA A 60 -8.24 2.28 -0.39
C ALA A 60 -7.76 1.79 0.98
N VAL A 61 -7.05 0.66 0.97
CA VAL A 61 -6.15 0.29 2.06
C VAL A 61 -4.80 0.97 1.78
N VAL A 62 -4.29 1.73 2.72
CA VAL A 62 -3.01 2.43 2.60
C VAL A 62 -1.96 1.70 3.40
N VAL A 63 -0.86 1.32 2.75
CA VAL A 63 0.35 0.84 3.42
C VAL A 63 1.35 1.99 3.42
N GLN A 64 1.60 2.57 4.58
CA GLN A 64 2.60 3.61 4.75
C GLN A 64 3.96 2.98 5.05
N LEU A 65 4.97 3.50 4.38
CA LEU A 65 6.34 3.03 4.39
C LEU A 65 7.29 4.21 4.61
N ASP A 66 8.44 3.95 5.22
CA ASP A 66 9.56 4.90 5.23
C ASP A 66 10.38 4.86 3.92
N GLU A 67 11.45 5.63 3.84
CA GLU A 67 12.34 5.71 2.67
C GLU A 67 13.07 4.39 2.33
N HIS A 68 13.14 3.48 3.31
CA HIS A 68 13.73 2.15 3.19
C HIS A 68 12.69 1.06 2.89
N CYS A 69 11.44 1.45 2.58
CA CYS A 69 10.31 0.55 2.42
C CYS A 69 9.97 -0.24 3.70
N ALA A 70 10.33 0.23 4.89
CA ALA A 70 9.89 -0.42 6.12
C ALA A 70 8.43 -0.03 6.42
N PRO A 71 7.52 -0.99 6.68
CA PRO A 71 6.13 -0.67 7.00
C PRO A 71 6.04 0.10 8.31
N ARG A 72 5.37 1.24 8.29
CA ARG A 72 5.06 2.03 9.49
C ARG A 72 3.64 1.76 9.99
N GLN A 73 2.70 1.70 9.06
CA GLN A 73 1.30 1.44 9.36
C GLN A 73 0.55 0.89 8.14
N ILE A 74 -0.55 0.20 8.42
CA ILE A 74 -1.54 -0.20 7.43
C ILE A 74 -2.91 0.20 7.96
N TYR A 75 -3.70 0.92 7.15
CA TYR A 75 -5.01 1.43 7.55
C TYR A 75 -5.94 1.53 6.35
N ALA A 76 -7.25 1.63 6.62
CA ALA A 76 -8.24 1.87 5.59
C ALA A 76 -8.62 3.34 5.50
N ARG A 77 -8.92 3.82 4.30
CA ARG A 77 -9.37 5.19 4.03
C ARG A 77 -10.53 5.22 3.04
N GLU A 78 -11.29 6.31 3.08
CA GLU A 78 -12.30 6.65 2.07
C GLU A 78 -13.39 5.57 1.87
N GLY A 79 -13.82 4.97 2.98
CA GLY A 79 -14.87 3.94 2.98
C GLY A 79 -14.36 2.51 2.83
N ALA A 80 -13.05 2.32 2.66
CA ALA A 80 -12.43 1.00 2.78
C ALA A 80 -12.50 0.48 4.21
N ARG A 81 -12.39 -0.84 4.36
CA ARG A 81 -12.24 -1.52 5.65
C ARG A 81 -11.10 -2.52 5.60
N LEU A 82 -10.43 -2.72 6.74
CA LEU A 82 -9.47 -3.81 6.91
C LEU A 82 -10.21 -5.07 7.39
N PRO A 83 -9.82 -6.27 6.92
CA PRO A 83 -10.38 -7.51 7.45
C PRO A 83 -10.19 -7.59 8.97
N GLY A 84 -11.28 -7.83 9.70
CA GLY A 84 -11.25 -7.95 11.16
C GLY A 84 -11.24 -6.64 11.94
N ALA A 85 -11.25 -5.47 11.27
CA ALA A 85 -11.58 -4.22 11.95
C ALA A 85 -13.05 -4.27 12.39
N ARG A 86 -13.27 -4.40 13.71
CA ARG A 86 -14.58 -4.27 14.36
C ARG A 86 -14.76 -2.84 14.85
#